data_AF-A0A520ADV8-F1
#
_entry.id   AF-A0A520ADV8-F1
#
_cell.length_a   1.000
_cell.length_b   1.000
_cell.length_c   1.000
_cell.angle_alpha   90.00
_cell.angle_beta   90.00
_cell.angle_gamma   90.00
#
_symmetry.space_group_name_H-M   'P 1'
#
loop_
_entity.id
_entity.type
_entity.pdbx_description
1 polymer ?
#
loop_
_entity_poly.entity_id
_entity_poly.type
_entity_poly.pdbx_seq_one_letter_code
_entity_poly.pdbx_strand_id
1 'polypeptide(L)'
;MWVKLSRFILQNRIAIIVFFVLGTVFMAYQAKNVKLSYTGSKILPITDSAFVKYNNFKKTFGEDGSVMVVGIQSPNIFKKDIYNQ
;
A
#
# COMPACT_ATOMS: atom_id res chain seq x y z
N MET A 1 7.57 -35.80 -22.83
CA MET A 1 7.96 -34.39 -22.63
C MET A 1 8.23 -34.08 -21.16
N TRP A 2 7.28 -34.37 -20.26
CA TRP A 2 7.40 -34.20 -18.80
C TRP A 2 8.59 -34.89 -18.13
N VAL A 3 8.97 -36.09 -18.61
CA VAL A 3 10.14 -36.84 -18.10
C VAL A 3 11.46 -36.11 -18.38
N LYS A 4 11.58 -35.42 -19.53
CA LYS A 4 12.78 -34.63 -19.85
C LYS A 4 12.87 -33.39 -18.96
N LEU A 5 11.72 -32.74 -18.71
CA LEU A 5 11.65 -31.56 -17.84
C LEU A 5 12.01 -31.91 -16.39
N SER A 6 11.44 -32.99 -15.85
CA SER A 6 11.72 -33.43 -14.49
C SER A 6 13.17 -33.92 -14.32
N ARG A 7 13.74 -34.61 -15.32
CA ARG A 7 15.19 -34.89 -15.33
C ARG A 7 16.03 -33.62 -15.31
N PHE A 8 15.70 -32.64 -16.16
CA PHE A 8 16.43 -31.35 -16.19
C PHE A 8 16.40 -30.65 -14.83
N ILE A 9 15.23 -30.65 -14.16
CA ILE A 9 15.07 -30.05 -12.83
C ILE A 9 15.91 -30.77 -11.77
N LEU A 10 15.89 -32.11 -11.76
CA LEU A 10 16.64 -32.92 -10.81
C LEU A 10 18.16 -32.84 -11.01
N GLN A 11 18.60 -32.74 -12.26
CA GLN A 11 20.02 -32.72 -12.63
C GLN A 11 20.66 -31.35 -12.33
N ASN A 12 19.91 -30.26 -12.48
CA ASN A 12 20.36 -28.89 -12.24
C ASN A 12 19.74 -28.25 -10.97
N ARG A 13 19.41 -29.06 -9.96
CA ARG A 13 18.67 -28.62 -8.76
C ARG A 13 19.27 -27.38 -8.09
N ILE A 14 20.60 -27.30 -7.99
CA ILE A 14 21.29 -26.18 -7.34
C ILE A 14 21.13 -24.89 -8.17
N ALA A 15 21.32 -24.98 -9.49
CA ALA A 15 21.18 -23.83 -10.38
C ALA A 15 19.75 -23.26 -10.35
N ILE A 16 18.75 -24.14 -10.29
CA ILE A 16 17.34 -23.74 -10.21
C ILE A 16 17.04 -23.07 -8.87
N ILE A 17 17.52 -23.63 -7.75
CA ILE A 17 17.35 -23.03 -6.43
C ILE A 17 18.00 -21.64 -6.40
N VAL A 18 19.23 -21.51 -6.91
CA VAL A 18 19.93 -20.21 -6.98
C VAL A 18 19.16 -19.22 -7.82
N PHE A 19 18.63 -19.65 -8.98
CA PHE A 19 17.81 -18.79 -9.84
C PHE A 19 16.56 -18.27 -9.10
N PHE A 20 15.84 -19.14 -8.40
CA PHE A 20 14.68 -18.73 -7.60
C PHE A 20 15.07 -17.81 -6.46
N VAL A 21 16.14 -18.10 -5.72
CA VAL A 21 16.62 -17.26 -4.62
C VAL A 21 17.01 -15.88 -5.12
N LEU A 22 17.73 -15.78 -6.24
CA LEU A 22 18.07 -14.50 -6.86
C LEU A 22 16.81 -13.73 -7.27
N GLY A 23 15.83 -14.41 -7.87
CA GLY A 23 14.53 -13.82 -8.20
C GLY A 23 13.80 -13.29 -6.97
N THR A 24 13.76 -14.06 -5.88
CA THR A 24 13.13 -13.65 -4.62
C THR A 24 13.84 -12.45 -3.99
N VAL A 25 15.18 -12.44 -3.96
CA VAL A 25 15.96 -11.31 -3.45
C VAL A 25 15.72 -10.05 -4.30
N PHE A 26 15.67 -10.20 -5.62
CA PHE A 26 15.35 -9.10 -6.52
C PHE A 26 13.94 -8.54 -6.28
N MET A 27 12.94 -9.41 -6.13
CA MET A 27 11.57 -8.99 -5.78
C MET A 27 11.51 -8.30 -4.42
N ALA A 28 12.23 -8.81 -3.42
CA ALA A 28 12.34 -8.19 -2.10
C ALA A 28 13.00 -6.80 -2.16
N TYR A 29 14.01 -6.62 -3.02
CA TYR A 29 14.58 -5.31 -3.29
C TYR A 29 13.56 -4.38 -3.95
N GLN A 30 12.79 -4.87 -4.92
CA GLN A 30 11.73 -4.08 -5.55
C GLN A 30 10.57 -3.74 -4.62
N ALA A 31 10.32 -4.55 -3.59
CA ALA A 31 9.26 -4.29 -2.61
C ALA A 31 9.45 -2.93 -1.91
N LYS A 32 10.69 -2.42 -1.80
CA LYS A 32 10.98 -1.08 -1.26
C LYS A 32 10.37 0.05 -2.09
N ASN A 33 10.17 -0.16 -3.38
CA ASN A 33 9.60 0.84 -4.28
C ASN A 33 8.06 0.75 -4.38
N VAL A 34 7.44 -0.16 -3.63
CA VAL A 34 5.97 -0.24 -3.56
C VAL A 34 5.45 0.99 -2.84
N LYS A 35 4.79 1.86 -3.60
CA LYS A 35 4.09 3.02 -3.06
C LYS A 35 2.68 2.59 -2.70
N LEU A 36 2.30 2.71 -1.43
CA LEU A 36 0.92 2.55 -1.01
C LEU A 36 0.11 3.72 -1.59
N SER A 37 -0.76 3.45 -2.55
CA SER A 37 -1.72 4.42 -3.05
C SER A 37 -2.83 4.58 -2.01
N TYR A 38 -2.65 5.51 -1.07
CA TYR A 38 -3.70 5.96 -0.14
C TYR A 38 -4.77 6.85 -0.81
N THR A 39 -4.91 6.77 -2.13
CA THR A 39 -6.07 7.35 -2.81
C THR A 39 -7.24 6.44 -2.48
N GLY A 40 -8.19 6.92 -1.67
CA GLY A 40 -9.43 6.19 -1.36
C GLY A 40 -10.02 5.58 -2.64
N SER A 41 -10.56 4.37 -2.53
CA SER A 41 -11.09 3.60 -3.66
C SER A 41 -11.83 4.51 -4.62
N LYS A 42 -11.37 4.56 -5.88
CA LYS A 42 -12.04 5.32 -6.92
C LYS A 42 -13.39 4.65 -7.17
N ILE A 43 -14.43 5.23 -6.60
CA ILE A 43 -15.82 4.75 -6.75
C ILE A 43 -16.31 5.01 -8.18
N LEU A 44 -15.69 5.98 -8.87
CA LEU A 44 -16.03 6.38 -10.24
C LEU A 44 -14.90 6.07 -11.23
N PRO A 45 -15.24 5.72 -12.49
CA PRO A 45 -14.29 5.60 -13.59
C PRO A 45 -13.51 6.91 -13.80
N ILE A 46 -12.24 6.80 -14.21
CA ILE A 46 -11.38 7.96 -14.49
C ILE A 46 -11.88 8.85 -15.63
N THR A 47 -12.71 8.29 -16.52
CA THR A 47 -13.31 8.99 -17.66
C THR A 47 -14.61 9.71 -17.30
N ASP A 48 -15.13 9.52 -16.08
CA ASP A 48 -16.38 10.13 -15.66
C ASP A 48 -16.24 11.66 -15.50
N SER A 49 -17.20 12.41 -16.07
CA SER A 49 -17.16 13.87 -16.07
C SER A 49 -17.22 14.48 -14.65
N ALA A 50 -17.90 13.82 -13.71
CA ALA A 50 -17.97 14.24 -12.31
C ALA A 50 -16.62 14.00 -11.61
N PHE A 51 -15.95 12.88 -11.91
CA PHE A 51 -14.61 12.59 -11.37
C PHE A 51 -13.56 13.61 -11.86
N VAL A 52 -13.62 14.01 -13.13
CA VAL A 52 -12.72 15.05 -13.68
C VAL A 52 -12.96 16.40 -13.00
N LYS A 53 -14.23 16.81 -12.86
CA LYS A 53 -14.59 18.06 -12.15
C LYS A 53 -14.15 18.04 -10.68
N TYR A 54 -14.37 16.93 -9.99
CA TYR A 54 -13.96 16.75 -8.60
C TYR A 54 -12.43 16.84 -8.43
N ASN A 55 -11.65 16.19 -9.30
CA ASN A 55 -10.19 16.29 -9.23
C ASN A 55 -9.67 17.71 -9.52
N ASN A 56 -10.29 18.43 -10.46
CA ASN A 56 -9.95 19.83 -10.73
C ASN A 56 -10.26 20.72 -9.52
N PHE A 57 -11.43 20.52 -8.89
CA PHE A 57 -11.80 21.21 -7.65
C PHE A 57 -10.80 20.93 -6.52
N LYS A 58 -10.50 19.65 -6.26
CA LYS A 58 -9.51 19.22 -5.26
C LYS A 58 -8.11 19.81 -5.52
N LYS A 59 -7.71 19.97 -6.79
CA LYS A 59 -6.42 20.59 -7.15
C LYS A 59 -6.37 22.08 -6.82
N THR A 60 -7.48 22.78 -6.94
CA THR A 60 -7.57 24.23 -6.66
C THR A 60 -7.76 24.53 -5.18
N PHE A 61 -8.59 23.75 -4.48
CA PHE A 61 -9.01 24.04 -3.10
C PHE A 61 -8.37 23.14 -2.04
N GLY A 62 -7.64 22.10 -2.44
CA GLY A 62 -7.09 21.10 -1.53
C GLY A 62 -8.10 20.02 -1.16
N GLU A 63 -7.67 19.09 -0.32
CA GLU A 63 -8.52 18.04 0.26
C GLU A 63 -9.00 18.50 1.64
N ASP A 64 -10.31 18.46 1.89
CA ASP A 64 -10.89 18.72 3.22
C ASP A 64 -10.63 17.52 4.15
N GLY A 65 -9.35 17.34 4.50
CA GLY A 65 -8.81 16.20 5.23
C GLY A 65 -7.74 16.60 6.25
N SER A 66 -7.72 17.86 6.67
CA SER A 66 -6.75 18.38 7.66
C SER A 66 -7.13 18.10 9.11
N VAL A 67 -8.29 17.48 9.36
CA VAL A 67 -8.75 17.19 10.73
C VAL A 67 -8.16 15.87 11.20
N MET A 68 -7.08 15.94 11.96
CA MET A 68 -6.57 14.81 12.75
C MET A 68 -7.41 14.69 14.03
N VAL A 69 -8.19 13.62 14.14
CA VAL A 69 -8.98 13.34 15.34
C VAL A 69 -8.21 12.37 16.24
N VAL A 70 -7.91 12.80 17.46
CA VAL A 70 -7.29 11.96 18.49
C VAL A 70 -8.35 11.64 19.55
N GLY A 71 -8.74 10.37 19.64
CA GLY A 71 -9.69 9.89 20.65
C GLY A 71 -8.98 9.34 21.88
N ILE A 72 -9.32 9.84 23.07
CA ILE A 72 -8.83 9.33 24.34
C ILE A 72 -10.03 8.86 25.16
N GLN A 73 -10.04 7.59 25.56
CA GLN A 73 -11.07 7.04 26.43
C GLN A 73 -10.58 7.10 27.88
N SER A 74 -11.08 8.07 28.66
CA SER A 74 -10.79 8.18 30.09
C SER A 74 -12.01 8.66 30.86
N PRO A 75 -12.39 8.03 31.99
CA PRO A 75 -13.50 8.48 32.82
C PRO A 75 -13.25 9.84 33.46
N ASN A 76 -11.99 10.27 33.53
CA ASN A 76 -11.58 11.52 34.14
C ASN A 76 -11.37 12.63 33.10
N ILE A 77 -11.61 12.39 31.80
CA ILE A 77 -11.31 13.34 30.72
C ILE A 77 -12.01 14.70 30.90
N PHE A 78 -13.07 14.79 31.70
CA PHE A 78 -13.77 16.05 32.00
C PHE A 78 -13.36 16.68 33.36
N LYS A 79 -12.39 16.11 34.07
CA LYS A 79 -11.89 16.69 35.32
C LYS A 79 -10.92 17.82 35.03
N LYS A 80 -11.14 18.95 35.71
CA LYS A 80 -10.34 20.18 35.57
C LYS A 80 -8.84 19.94 35.80
N ASP A 81 -8.50 19.01 36.69
CA ASP A 81 -7.12 18.66 37.06
C ASP A 81 -6.31 18.05 35.89
N ILE A 82 -6.97 17.56 34.84
CA ILE A 82 -6.30 17.01 33.64
C ILE A 82 -5.79 18.12 32.71
N TYR A 83 -6.40 19.30 32.74
CA TYR A 83 -6.09 20.39 31.81
C TYR A 83 -5.37 21.57 32.44
N ASN A 84 -5.38 21.66 33.77
CA ASN A 84 -4.73 22.72 34.50
C ASN A 84 -3.42 22.21 35.13
N GLN A 85 -2.30 22.54 34.48
CA GLN A 85 -0.98 22.58 35.08
C GLN A 85 -0.52 24.04 35.15
#